data_AF-A0A5C6ZRI8-F1
#
_entry.id   AF-A0A5C6ZRI8-F1
#
_cell.length_a   1.000
_cell.length_b   1.000
_cell.length_c   1.000
_cell.angle_alpha   90.00
_cell.angle_beta   90.00
_cell.angle_gamma   90.00
#
_symmetry.space_group_name_H-M   'P 1'
#
loop_
_entity.id
_entity.type
_entity.pdbx_description
1 polymer ?
#
loop_
_entity_poly.entity_id
_entity_poly.type
_entity_poly.pdbx_seq_one_letter_code
_entity_poly.pdbx_strand_id
1 'polypeptide(L)'
;IEAAVAASADGTLWLGLQANQLWRWRDGEATRFGPEEGVDVGDVRHVHAGRTRLLIAGDFGVSLLRGDRFIPLVAEGQETLAGVSGIVETANGDLWLNARKGAVHVRREALERFLADPRQPLALEVLDALDGYPGSATSFWPQPSVVEGRDGRLWFAGTTGVAWLDPLQPRRNTVAPVVRITGLRAGGAEYPVGAPLVLPRLTDMMELRFSAASLAVPERVRFRYRLEGVDARWREAGGRRETVYTSLSPGRYRFRVLALNNDGLAAREEAVQEIEIPAAFHQTLWFRALCVAAAAALAWGLHRLRLRQAARRAREQMRTRMAERERIARELHDTLLQGVQGLILRVEAHSAQLPTAHPVREAIDADLVMADEVLDESRRRVMALRGASETGSSLPRELEDIAAQLARDYDGEFHLVTVGRERPLRPEVRDELRLILGEALLNAFRHAHADRITMSWRFGGWWLRVTLRDDGTGMLPALAAQGRPGHLGLASMRERAKGLGARLRITSAPGRGTVVALVMRASKAYGHEAAPASPADGDEQAGADRA
;
A
#
# COMPACT_ATOMS: atom_id res chain seq x y z
N ILE A 1 66.10 -37.03 -29.05
CA ILE A 1 64.80 -36.57 -29.58
C ILE A 1 63.80 -37.61 -29.15
N GLU A 2 63.03 -37.29 -28.12
CA GLU A 2 61.90 -38.13 -27.70
C GLU A 2 60.72 -37.73 -28.55
N ALA A 3 60.19 -38.67 -29.34
CA ALA A 3 59.07 -38.42 -30.23
C ALA A 3 58.03 -39.52 -30.04
N ALA A 4 56.76 -39.14 -29.98
CA ALA A 4 55.66 -40.09 -30.10
C ALA A 4 55.54 -40.48 -31.58
N VAL A 5 55.60 -41.78 -31.90
CA VAL A 5 55.56 -42.25 -33.28
C VAL A 5 54.36 -43.16 -33.49
N ALA A 6 53.60 -42.91 -34.55
CA ALA A 6 52.51 -43.77 -34.97
C ALA A 6 52.51 -43.95 -36.48
N ALA A 7 52.17 -45.15 -36.94
CA ALA A 7 51.98 -45.45 -38.36
C ALA A 7 50.50 -45.64 -38.65
N SER A 8 49.99 -44.96 -39.66
CA SER A 8 48.65 -45.20 -40.21
C SER A 8 48.66 -46.44 -41.10
N ALA A 9 47.48 -47.04 -41.33
CA ALA A 9 47.35 -48.22 -42.18
C ALA A 9 47.78 -47.99 -43.65
N ASP A 10 47.78 -46.73 -44.11
CA ASP A 10 48.23 -46.33 -45.45
C ASP A 10 49.74 -46.09 -45.56
N GLY A 11 50.51 -46.41 -44.50
CA GLY A 11 51.97 -46.21 -44.46
C GLY A 11 52.41 -44.80 -44.04
N THR A 12 51.47 -43.88 -43.79
CA THR A 12 51.79 -42.53 -43.28
C THR A 12 52.38 -42.62 -41.87
N LEU A 13 53.55 -42.04 -41.67
CA LEU A 13 54.20 -41.92 -40.36
C LEU A 13 53.87 -40.58 -39.72
N TRP A 14 53.51 -40.61 -38.43
CA TRP A 14 53.23 -39.43 -37.63
C TRP A 14 54.23 -39.35 -36.48
N LEU A 15 54.79 -38.16 -36.27
CA LEU A 15 55.86 -37.88 -35.32
C LEU A 15 55.43 -36.70 -34.45
N GLY A 16 54.97 -36.99 -33.24
CA GLY A 16 54.66 -36.02 -32.21
C GLY A 16 55.93 -35.54 -31.50
N LEU A 17 56.09 -34.23 -31.38
CA LEU A 17 57.23 -33.56 -30.76
C LEU A 17 56.76 -32.61 -29.65
N GLN A 18 57.73 -31.98 -28.99
CA GLN A 18 57.48 -30.96 -27.98
C GLN A 18 56.88 -29.68 -28.57
N ALA A 19 56.34 -28.83 -27.70
CA ALA A 19 55.87 -27.48 -28.04
C ALA A 19 54.85 -27.43 -29.18
N ASN A 20 53.79 -28.25 -29.09
CA ASN A 20 52.67 -28.28 -30.05
C ASN A 20 53.09 -28.63 -31.48
N GLN A 21 54.10 -29.48 -31.69
CA GLN A 21 54.55 -29.86 -33.02
C GLN A 21 54.19 -31.30 -33.38
N LEU A 22 53.62 -31.49 -34.56
CA LEU A 22 53.35 -32.78 -35.16
C LEU A 22 53.87 -32.80 -36.60
N TRP A 23 54.55 -33.87 -36.98
CA TRP A 23 55.01 -34.08 -38.35
C TRP A 23 54.32 -35.28 -38.96
N ARG A 24 53.89 -35.13 -40.21
CA ARG A 24 53.39 -36.21 -41.06
C ARG A 24 54.44 -36.49 -42.12
N TRP A 25 54.86 -37.74 -42.24
CA TRP A 25 55.74 -38.19 -43.31
C TRP A 25 55.01 -39.22 -44.17
N ARG A 26 54.88 -38.91 -45.46
CA ARG A 26 54.22 -39.76 -46.45
C ARG A 26 54.94 -39.63 -47.78
N ASP A 27 55.24 -40.75 -48.44
CA ASP A 27 55.80 -40.79 -49.81
C ASP A 27 57.05 -39.91 -50.01
N GLY A 28 57.90 -39.78 -48.97
CA GLY A 28 59.12 -38.96 -49.01
C GLY A 28 58.92 -37.47 -48.67
N GLU A 29 57.68 -37.02 -48.45
CA GLU A 29 57.34 -35.64 -48.11
C GLU A 29 56.99 -35.49 -46.63
N ALA A 30 57.54 -34.46 -45.98
CA ALA A 30 57.32 -34.15 -44.58
C ALA A 30 56.46 -32.88 -44.44
N THR A 31 55.25 -33.01 -43.90
CA THR A 31 54.34 -31.89 -43.60
C THR A 31 54.34 -31.61 -42.10
N ARG A 32 54.46 -30.34 -41.69
CA ARG A 32 54.40 -29.92 -40.29
C ARG A 32 53.02 -29.37 -39.95
N PHE A 33 52.51 -29.75 -38.78
CA PHE A 33 51.32 -29.20 -38.14
C PHE A 33 51.72 -28.58 -36.79
N GLY A 34 51.19 -27.39 -36.52
CA GLY A 34 51.43 -26.64 -35.29
C GLY A 34 50.17 -25.92 -34.80
N PRO A 35 50.32 -24.91 -33.93
CA PRO A 35 49.20 -24.14 -33.39
C PRO A 35 48.32 -23.48 -34.47
N GLU A 36 48.88 -23.14 -35.63
CA GLU A 36 48.14 -22.55 -36.76
C GLU A 36 47.11 -23.53 -37.35
N GLU A 37 47.44 -24.82 -37.36
CA GLU A 37 46.57 -25.93 -37.73
C GLU A 37 45.71 -26.44 -36.55
N GLY A 38 45.82 -25.83 -35.37
CA GLY A 38 45.03 -26.17 -34.18
C GLY A 38 45.66 -27.21 -33.25
N VAL A 39 46.95 -27.52 -33.42
CA VAL A 39 47.66 -28.38 -32.45
C VAL A 39 47.88 -27.58 -31.16
N ASP A 40 47.16 -27.96 -30.11
CA ASP A 40 47.22 -27.32 -28.79
C ASP A 40 47.08 -28.35 -27.67
N VAL A 41 48.04 -29.28 -27.61
CA VAL A 41 48.08 -30.35 -26.59
C VAL A 41 49.31 -30.27 -25.69
N GLY A 42 50.16 -29.25 -25.86
CA GLY A 42 51.47 -29.14 -25.23
C GLY A 42 52.48 -30.02 -25.94
N ASP A 43 53.23 -30.82 -25.17
CA ASP A 43 54.10 -31.84 -25.77
C ASP A 43 53.22 -32.97 -26.30
N VAL A 44 53.40 -33.35 -27.56
CA VAL A 44 52.64 -34.44 -28.16
C VAL A 44 53.20 -35.77 -27.64
N ARG A 45 52.62 -36.25 -26.53
CA ARG A 45 53.04 -37.45 -25.81
C ARG A 45 52.52 -38.74 -26.45
N HIS A 46 51.40 -38.66 -27.16
CA HIS A 46 50.82 -39.81 -27.83
C HIS A 46 50.19 -39.40 -29.15
N VAL A 47 50.43 -40.21 -30.18
CA VAL A 47 49.74 -40.11 -31.46
C VAL A 47 48.99 -41.41 -31.67
N HIS A 48 47.68 -41.32 -31.85
CA HIS A 48 46.82 -42.46 -32.11
C HIS A 48 46.35 -42.41 -33.56
N ALA A 49 46.99 -43.19 -34.41
CA ALA A 49 46.54 -43.46 -35.77
C ALA A 49 45.51 -44.61 -35.73
N GLY A 50 44.28 -44.28 -35.35
CA GLY A 50 43.16 -45.21 -35.24
C GLY A 50 42.64 -45.67 -36.60
N ARG A 51 41.58 -46.48 -36.59
CA ARG A 51 41.02 -47.06 -37.84
C ARG A 51 40.32 -46.02 -38.69
N THR A 52 39.70 -45.05 -38.01
CA THR A 52 38.85 -44.04 -38.65
C THR A 52 39.38 -42.63 -38.47
N ARG A 53 40.29 -42.42 -37.52
CA ARG A 53 40.64 -41.10 -36.98
C ARG A 53 42.08 -41.03 -36.56
N LEU A 54 42.65 -39.84 -36.66
CA LEU A 54 43.91 -39.49 -36.03
C LEU A 54 43.62 -38.63 -34.80
N LEU A 55 44.10 -39.06 -33.64
CA LEU A 55 44.09 -38.28 -32.41
C LEU A 55 45.52 -38.02 -31.95
N ILE A 56 45.72 -36.86 -31.32
CA ILE A 56 46.94 -36.50 -30.62
C ILE A 56 46.60 -36.18 -29.18
N ALA A 57 47.49 -36.53 -28.27
CA ALA A 57 47.34 -36.25 -26.85
C ALA A 57 48.65 -35.79 -26.23
N GLY A 58 48.51 -34.98 -25.19
CA GLY A 58 49.63 -34.37 -24.49
C GLY A 58 49.27 -33.83 -23.12
N ASP A 59 50.08 -32.87 -22.67
CA ASP A 59 49.95 -32.13 -21.42
C ASP A 59 48.56 -31.54 -21.19
N PHE A 60 48.03 -30.88 -22.21
CA PHE A 60 46.86 -30.02 -22.05
C PHE A 60 45.55 -30.69 -22.45
N GLY A 61 45.59 -31.80 -23.19
CA GLY A 61 44.37 -32.40 -23.71
C GLY A 61 44.59 -33.44 -24.79
N VAL A 62 43.48 -33.68 -25.50
CA VAL A 62 43.41 -34.53 -26.69
C VAL A 62 42.81 -33.70 -27.82
N SER A 63 43.37 -33.78 -29.01
CA SER A 63 42.83 -33.17 -30.22
C SER A 63 42.65 -34.21 -31.32
N LEU A 64 41.61 -34.05 -32.11
CA LEU A 64 41.27 -34.92 -33.24
C LEU A 64 41.49 -34.19 -34.56
N LEU A 65 42.08 -34.86 -35.54
CA LEU A 65 42.24 -34.32 -36.90
C LEU A 65 40.91 -34.40 -37.67
N ARG A 66 40.45 -33.25 -38.19
CA ARG A 66 39.29 -33.15 -39.07
C ARG A 66 39.65 -32.29 -40.28
N GLY A 67 39.70 -32.91 -41.46
CA GLY A 67 40.32 -32.28 -42.63
C GLY A 67 41.80 -32.05 -42.34
N ASP A 68 42.25 -30.80 -42.48
CA ASP A 68 43.64 -30.40 -42.18
C ASP A 68 43.79 -29.61 -40.86
N ARG A 69 42.78 -29.67 -39.98
CA ARG A 69 42.82 -28.98 -38.67
C ARG A 69 42.57 -29.91 -37.50
N PHE A 70 43.25 -29.62 -36.39
CA PHE A 70 43.04 -30.28 -35.11
C PHE A 70 41.96 -29.55 -34.30
N ILE A 71 41.00 -30.31 -33.79
CA ILE A 71 39.91 -29.83 -32.95
C ILE A 71 40.13 -30.39 -31.54
N PRO A 72 40.27 -29.54 -30.51
CA PRO A 72 40.44 -30.00 -29.15
C PRO A 72 39.15 -30.65 -28.63
N LEU A 73 39.28 -31.78 -27.95
CA LEU A 73 38.20 -32.40 -27.22
C LEU A 73 38.01 -31.65 -25.89
N VAL A 74 36.84 -31.07 -25.68
CA VAL A 74 36.52 -30.26 -24.49
C VAL A 74 35.49 -30.99 -23.65
N ALA A 75 35.78 -31.24 -22.37
CA ALA A 75 34.89 -31.94 -21.45
C ALA A 75 34.55 -31.06 -20.23
N GLU A 76 33.54 -31.48 -19.46
CA GLU A 76 33.18 -30.81 -18.21
C GLU A 76 34.26 -31.02 -17.13
N GLY A 77 34.60 -29.93 -16.43
CA GLY A 77 35.68 -29.90 -15.43
C GLY A 77 37.05 -29.61 -16.05
N GLN A 78 37.76 -28.62 -15.49
CA GLN A 78 39.14 -28.32 -15.89
C GLN A 78 40.02 -29.56 -15.68
N GLU A 79 40.91 -29.83 -16.65
CA GLU A 79 41.94 -30.87 -16.62
C GLU A 79 41.47 -32.34 -16.73
N THR A 80 40.20 -32.61 -17.03
CA THR A 80 39.72 -34.01 -17.13
C THR A 80 40.41 -34.82 -18.23
N LEU A 81 40.83 -34.16 -19.32
CA LEU A 81 41.59 -34.75 -20.42
C LEU A 81 43.07 -34.36 -20.41
N ALA A 82 43.57 -33.73 -19.34
CA ALA A 82 44.96 -33.31 -19.25
C ALA A 82 45.91 -34.48 -18.97
N GLY A 83 47.13 -34.38 -19.49
CA GLY A 83 48.19 -35.37 -19.30
C GLY A 83 47.81 -36.74 -19.83
N VAL A 84 47.13 -36.81 -20.98
CA VAL A 84 46.81 -38.08 -21.62
C VAL A 84 48.08 -38.65 -22.26
N SER A 85 48.46 -39.86 -21.84
CA SER A 85 49.68 -40.54 -22.32
C SER A 85 49.40 -41.78 -23.16
N GLY A 86 48.14 -42.16 -23.32
CA GLY A 86 47.76 -43.29 -24.16
C GLY A 86 46.29 -43.22 -24.57
N ILE A 87 46.01 -43.73 -25.77
CA ILE A 87 44.68 -43.80 -26.36
C ILE A 87 44.50 -45.18 -26.99
N VAL A 88 43.35 -45.81 -26.74
CA VAL A 88 42.87 -46.99 -27.45
C VAL A 88 41.47 -46.71 -28.01
N GLU A 89 41.30 -46.96 -29.31
CA GLU A 89 39.99 -47.07 -29.97
C GLU A 89 39.62 -48.55 -30.03
N THR A 90 38.62 -48.95 -29.24
CA THR A 90 38.14 -50.34 -29.19
C THR A 90 37.32 -50.69 -30.45
N ALA A 91 37.05 -51.98 -30.67
CA ALA A 91 36.31 -52.42 -31.87
C ALA A 91 34.88 -51.84 -31.99
N ASN A 92 34.23 -51.53 -30.87
CA ASN A 92 32.93 -50.85 -30.84
C ASN A 92 33.04 -49.32 -31.05
N GLY A 93 34.26 -48.80 -31.27
CA GLY A 93 34.62 -47.39 -31.51
C GLY A 93 34.52 -46.49 -30.29
N ASP A 94 34.45 -47.05 -29.08
CA ASP A 94 34.68 -46.29 -27.87
C ASP A 94 36.16 -45.95 -27.74
N LEU A 95 36.45 -44.75 -27.23
CA LEU A 95 37.79 -44.33 -26.89
C LEU A 95 38.05 -44.53 -25.40
N TRP A 96 39.19 -45.12 -25.10
CA TRP A 96 39.74 -45.21 -23.76
C TRP A 96 41.05 -44.44 -23.71
N LEU A 97 41.11 -43.46 -22.82
CA LEU A 97 42.25 -42.57 -22.65
C LEU A 97 42.85 -42.83 -21.28
N ASN A 98 44.17 -42.86 -21.19
CA ASN A 98 44.85 -42.89 -19.90
C ASN A 98 45.31 -41.47 -19.55
N ALA A 99 44.58 -40.81 -18.66
CA ALA A 99 44.75 -39.40 -18.31
C ALA A 99 45.29 -39.21 -16.89
N ARG A 100 45.73 -37.99 -16.56
CA ARG A 100 46.24 -37.67 -15.21
C ARG A 100 45.23 -38.00 -14.11
N LYS A 101 43.93 -37.83 -14.36
CA LYS A 101 42.84 -38.11 -13.41
C LYS A 101 42.39 -39.57 -13.37
N GLY A 102 42.95 -40.44 -14.21
CA GLY A 102 42.59 -41.86 -14.30
C GLY A 102 42.26 -42.30 -15.72
N ALA A 103 41.61 -43.47 -15.83
CA ALA A 103 41.16 -43.98 -17.12
C ALA A 103 39.86 -43.27 -17.54
N VAL A 104 39.84 -42.70 -18.73
CA VAL A 104 38.70 -41.96 -19.26
C VAL A 104 38.04 -42.77 -20.36
N HIS A 105 36.74 -43.00 -20.25
CA HIS A 105 35.91 -43.65 -21.26
C HIS A 105 35.06 -42.62 -22.00
N VAL A 106 35.20 -42.58 -23.32
CA VAL A 106 34.36 -41.78 -24.22
C VAL A 106 33.62 -42.74 -25.14
N ARG A 107 32.30 -42.79 -25.00
CA ARG A 107 31.46 -43.61 -25.88
C ARG A 107 31.46 -43.08 -27.31
N ARG A 108 31.40 -43.97 -28.29
CA ARG A 108 31.28 -43.61 -29.71
C ARG A 108 30.18 -42.58 -29.94
N GLU A 109 28.99 -42.77 -29.38
CA GLU A 109 27.87 -41.85 -29.60
C GLU A 109 28.07 -40.49 -28.93
N ALA A 110 28.84 -40.43 -27.84
CA ALA A 110 29.19 -39.16 -27.21
C ALA A 110 30.19 -38.38 -28.06
N LEU A 111 31.18 -39.08 -28.62
CA LEU A 111 32.15 -38.51 -29.54
C LEU A 111 31.48 -38.01 -30.83
N GLU A 112 30.59 -38.80 -31.45
CA GLU A 112 29.87 -38.36 -32.65
C GLU A 112 29.02 -37.11 -32.40
N ARG A 113 28.33 -37.06 -31.24
CA ARG A 113 27.55 -35.87 -30.86
C ARG A 113 28.43 -34.64 -30.67
N PHE A 114 29.59 -34.81 -30.02
CA PHE A 114 30.56 -33.73 -29.88
C PHE A 114 31.09 -33.27 -31.24
N LEU A 115 31.38 -34.17 -32.17
CA LEU A 115 31.85 -33.80 -33.50
C LEU A 115 30.77 -33.11 -34.35
N ALA A 116 29.49 -33.40 -34.09
CA ALA A 116 28.37 -32.69 -34.70
C ALA A 116 28.21 -31.27 -34.15
N ASP A 117 28.41 -31.06 -32.86
CA ASP A 117 28.37 -29.75 -32.20
C ASP A 117 29.48 -29.59 -31.12
N PRO A 118 30.69 -29.14 -31.50
CA PRO A 118 31.82 -29.00 -30.58
C PRO A 118 31.65 -27.92 -29.49
N ARG A 119 30.52 -27.18 -29.49
CA ARG A 119 30.20 -26.21 -28.44
C ARG A 119 29.68 -26.86 -27.17
N GLN A 120 29.20 -28.10 -27.26
CA GLN A 120 28.75 -28.87 -26.10
C GLN A 120 29.93 -29.64 -25.50
N PRO A 121 30.03 -29.73 -24.18
CA PRO A 121 31.08 -30.52 -23.54
C PRO A 121 30.91 -32.01 -23.89
N LEU A 122 32.04 -32.67 -24.17
CA LEU A 122 32.12 -34.10 -24.41
C LEU A 122 31.70 -34.86 -23.16
N ALA A 123 30.64 -35.65 -23.29
CA ALA A 123 30.20 -36.57 -22.25
C ALA A 123 31.19 -37.73 -22.13
N LEU A 124 31.71 -37.93 -20.93
CA LEU A 124 32.72 -38.95 -20.63
C LEU A 124 32.53 -39.52 -19.22
N GLU A 125 33.21 -40.63 -18.95
CA GLU A 125 33.28 -41.28 -17.65
C GLU A 125 34.75 -41.37 -17.21
N VAL A 126 35.03 -41.12 -15.93
CA VAL A 126 36.40 -41.18 -15.37
C VAL A 126 36.45 -42.24 -14.29
N LEU A 127 37.30 -43.24 -14.52
CA LEU A 127 37.66 -44.26 -13.54
C LEU A 127 38.94 -43.82 -12.82
N ASP A 128 38.79 -43.38 -11.57
CA ASP A 128 39.87 -42.81 -10.78
C ASP A 128 40.33 -43.76 -9.66
N ALA A 129 41.08 -43.25 -8.69
CA ALA A 129 41.58 -44.03 -7.56
C ALA A 129 40.47 -44.70 -6.74
N LEU A 130 39.26 -44.12 -6.68
CA LEU A 130 38.10 -44.71 -6.00
C LEU A 130 37.53 -45.91 -6.77
N ASP A 131 37.77 -45.98 -8.08
CA ASP A 131 37.41 -47.12 -8.93
C ASP A 131 38.53 -48.18 -8.99
N GLY A 132 39.64 -47.95 -8.27
CA GLY A 132 40.79 -48.85 -8.19
C GLY A 132 41.91 -48.52 -9.18
N TYR A 133 41.90 -47.36 -9.83
CA TYR A 133 42.99 -46.94 -10.72
C TYR A 133 44.30 -46.70 -9.94
N PRO A 134 45.45 -47.25 -10.37
CA PRO A 134 46.71 -47.20 -9.62
C PRO A 134 47.47 -45.89 -9.85
N GLY A 135 47.21 -44.89 -9.01
CA GLY A 135 47.94 -43.60 -9.04
C GLY A 135 47.40 -42.69 -10.14
N SER A 136 48.26 -42.25 -11.05
CA SER A 136 47.92 -41.39 -12.21
C SER A 136 48.55 -41.95 -13.49
N ALA A 137 48.10 -41.51 -14.67
CA ALA A 137 48.73 -41.92 -15.92
C ALA A 137 50.23 -41.64 -15.94
N THR A 138 51.04 -42.62 -16.36
CA THR A 138 52.48 -42.45 -16.54
C THR A 138 52.76 -41.51 -17.72
N SER A 139 53.57 -40.47 -17.51
CA SER A 139 53.81 -39.43 -18.53
C SER A 139 55.30 -39.12 -18.78
N PHE A 140 56.20 -39.98 -18.30
CA PHE A 140 57.65 -39.74 -18.35
C PHE A 140 58.25 -39.93 -19.75
N TRP A 141 57.66 -40.77 -20.59
CA TRP A 141 58.14 -41.07 -21.95
C TRP A 141 56.93 -41.32 -22.88
N PRO A 142 57.03 -41.05 -24.19
CA PRO A 142 56.01 -41.43 -25.16
C PRO A 142 55.99 -42.96 -25.33
N GLN A 143 55.31 -43.63 -24.41
CA GLN A 143 55.07 -45.07 -24.38
C GLN A 143 53.56 -45.31 -24.29
N PRO A 144 53.04 -46.38 -24.88
CA PRO A 144 51.62 -46.70 -24.76
C PRO A 144 51.29 -47.01 -23.30
N SER A 145 50.69 -46.05 -22.61
CA SER A 145 50.24 -46.22 -21.23
C SER A 145 48.88 -46.91 -21.12
N VAL A 146 48.21 -47.14 -22.25
CA VAL A 146 47.06 -48.04 -22.37
C VAL A 146 47.18 -48.88 -23.63
N VAL A 147 46.83 -50.16 -23.54
CA VAL A 147 46.81 -51.10 -24.68
C VAL A 147 45.61 -52.04 -24.60
N GLU A 148 45.08 -52.45 -25.75
CA GLU A 148 44.12 -53.55 -25.85
C GLU A 148 44.87 -54.87 -26.02
N GLY A 149 44.66 -55.79 -25.08
CA GLY A 149 45.18 -57.15 -25.15
C GLY A 149 44.48 -57.98 -26.22
N ARG A 150 45.07 -59.12 -26.60
CA ARG A 150 44.47 -60.06 -27.56
C ARG A 150 43.16 -60.69 -27.06
N ASP A 151 42.93 -60.62 -25.77
CA ASP A 151 41.71 -61.07 -25.08
C ASP A 151 40.63 -59.98 -25.00
N GLY A 152 40.86 -58.82 -25.62
CA GLY A 152 39.93 -57.67 -25.59
C GLY A 152 39.97 -56.86 -24.30
N ARG A 153 40.80 -57.22 -23.32
CA ARG A 153 40.96 -56.45 -22.08
C ARG A 153 41.85 -55.25 -22.32
N LEU A 154 41.51 -54.13 -21.70
CA LEU A 154 42.35 -52.94 -21.70
C LEU A 154 43.27 -52.97 -20.50
N TRP A 155 44.55 -52.69 -20.71
CA TRP A 155 45.57 -52.62 -19.68
C TRP A 155 46.07 -51.19 -19.55
N PHE A 156 46.04 -50.63 -18.35
CA PHE A 156 46.43 -49.26 -18.03
C PHE A 156 47.67 -49.27 -17.14
N ALA A 157 48.72 -48.56 -17.56
CA ALA A 157 49.90 -48.30 -16.76
C ALA A 157 49.69 -47.00 -15.96
N GLY A 158 49.62 -47.13 -14.65
CA GLY A 158 49.62 -46.00 -13.72
C GLY A 158 50.96 -45.86 -13.00
N THR A 159 51.15 -44.76 -12.28
CA THR A 159 52.41 -44.45 -11.58
C THR A 159 52.73 -45.40 -10.43
N THR A 160 51.74 -46.11 -9.88
CA THR A 160 51.92 -47.03 -8.75
C THR A 160 51.62 -48.50 -9.09
N GLY A 161 51.30 -48.80 -10.35
CA GLY A 161 50.98 -50.17 -10.77
C GLY A 161 50.30 -50.25 -12.13
N VAL A 162 49.80 -51.44 -12.45
CA VAL A 162 49.04 -51.71 -13.68
C VAL A 162 47.63 -52.15 -13.30
N ALA A 163 46.63 -51.60 -13.99
CA ALA A 163 45.23 -52.03 -13.89
C ALA A 163 44.75 -52.60 -15.22
N TRP A 164 43.67 -53.37 -15.17
CA TRP A 164 42.99 -53.87 -16.36
C TRP A 164 41.49 -53.72 -16.22
N LEU A 165 40.79 -53.58 -17.34
CA LEU A 165 39.33 -53.62 -17.39
C LEU A 165 38.85 -54.39 -18.64
N ASP A 166 37.70 -55.04 -18.53
CA ASP A 166 36.99 -55.63 -19.67
C ASP A 166 35.95 -54.62 -20.20
N PRO A 167 36.17 -54.00 -21.37
CA PRO A 167 35.29 -52.95 -21.89
C PRO A 167 33.90 -53.50 -22.29
N LEU A 168 33.77 -54.82 -22.46
CA LEU A 168 32.50 -55.48 -22.79
C LEU A 168 31.66 -55.80 -21.54
N GLN A 169 32.25 -55.74 -20.35
CA GLN A 169 31.58 -56.04 -19.08
C GLN A 169 31.73 -54.89 -18.07
N PRO A 170 31.15 -53.71 -18.35
CA PRO A 170 31.20 -52.59 -17.41
C PRO A 170 30.48 -52.96 -16.09
N ARG A 171 31.21 -52.92 -14.98
CA ARG A 171 30.64 -53.18 -13.65
C ARG A 171 29.86 -51.96 -13.18
N ARG A 172 28.53 -52.05 -13.18
CA ARG A 172 27.66 -51.03 -12.58
C ARG A 172 27.16 -51.46 -11.22
N ASN A 173 27.12 -50.53 -10.29
CA ASN A 173 26.48 -50.70 -9.00
C ASN A 173 24.96 -50.59 -9.15
N THR A 174 24.30 -51.74 -9.17
CA THR A 174 22.82 -51.84 -9.22
C THR A 174 22.17 -51.86 -7.82
N VAL A 175 22.94 -51.66 -6.75
CA VAL A 175 22.42 -51.62 -5.38
C VAL A 175 21.96 -50.20 -5.05
N ALA A 176 20.65 -50.05 -4.84
CA ALA A 176 20.07 -48.79 -4.42
C ALA A 176 20.54 -48.42 -3.00
N PRO A 177 20.94 -47.16 -2.76
CA PRO A 177 21.40 -46.73 -1.44
C PRO A 177 20.23 -46.65 -0.46
N VAL A 178 20.50 -46.86 0.82
CA VAL A 178 19.51 -46.65 1.90
C VAL A 178 19.78 -45.31 2.57
N VAL A 179 18.94 -44.32 2.32
CA VAL A 179 19.07 -42.96 2.88
C VAL A 179 18.43 -42.87 4.26
N ARG A 180 19.06 -42.15 5.18
CA ARG A 180 18.56 -41.87 6.53
C ARG A 180 18.93 -40.46 6.97
N ILE A 181 18.03 -39.83 7.71
CA ILE A 181 18.33 -38.63 8.47
C ILE A 181 19.00 -39.09 9.75
N THR A 182 20.17 -38.54 10.07
CA THR A 182 21.03 -38.97 11.18
C THR A 182 21.00 -38.02 12.35
N GLY A 183 20.57 -36.77 12.16
CA GLY A 183 20.43 -35.81 13.25
C GLY A 183 19.65 -34.57 12.84
N LEU A 184 19.02 -33.96 13.84
CA LEU A 184 18.36 -32.66 13.73
C LEU A 184 18.81 -31.81 14.91
N ARG A 185 19.32 -30.60 14.63
CA ARG A 185 19.70 -29.64 15.66
C ARG A 185 18.95 -28.33 15.46
N ALA A 186 18.37 -27.79 16.52
CA ALA A 186 17.66 -26.51 16.49
C ALA A 186 17.81 -25.80 17.84
N GLY A 187 17.94 -24.47 17.84
CA GLY A 187 18.10 -23.69 19.09
C GLY A 187 19.26 -24.14 19.99
N GLY A 188 20.33 -24.70 19.39
CA GLY A 188 21.48 -25.24 20.11
C GLY A 188 21.32 -26.67 20.64
N ALA A 189 20.10 -27.22 20.69
CA ALA A 189 19.80 -28.57 21.18
C ALA A 189 19.64 -29.60 20.04
N GLU A 190 19.93 -30.86 20.35
CA GLU A 190 19.79 -31.99 19.42
C GLU A 190 18.48 -32.74 19.69
N TYR A 191 17.82 -33.15 18.62
CA TYR A 191 16.50 -33.80 18.67
C TYR A 191 16.53 -35.18 18.01
N PRO A 192 15.76 -36.15 18.54
CA PRO A 192 15.63 -37.46 17.91
C PRO A 192 14.89 -37.35 16.58
N VAL A 193 15.37 -38.11 15.59
CA VAL A 193 14.82 -38.17 14.23
C VAL A 193 13.97 -39.43 14.03
N GLY A 194 12.99 -39.36 13.13
CA GLY A 194 12.10 -40.46 12.73
C GLY A 194 10.64 -40.23 13.07
N ALA A 195 10.33 -39.81 14.30
CA ALA A 195 8.97 -39.44 14.71
C ALA A 195 8.69 -37.95 14.41
N PRO A 196 7.42 -37.54 14.22
CA PRO A 196 7.06 -36.13 14.12
C PRO A 196 7.53 -35.34 15.34
N LEU A 197 8.20 -34.21 15.09
CA LEU A 197 8.86 -33.42 16.12
C LEU A 197 8.23 -32.03 16.24
N VAL A 198 7.95 -31.58 17.46
CA VAL A 198 7.57 -30.20 17.72
C VAL A 198 8.79 -29.45 18.26
N LEU A 199 9.28 -28.48 17.50
CA LEU A 199 10.39 -27.61 17.90
C LEU A 199 9.89 -26.47 18.81
N PRO A 200 10.78 -25.84 19.61
CA PRO A 200 10.41 -24.69 20.41
C PRO A 200 9.83 -23.54 19.57
N ARG A 201 8.96 -22.75 20.20
CA ARG A 201 8.48 -21.48 19.59
C ARG A 201 9.68 -20.59 19.30
N LEU A 202 9.61 -19.79 18.24
CA LEU A 202 10.69 -18.90 17.80
C LEU A 202 11.97 -19.61 17.36
N THR A 203 11.91 -20.91 17.02
CA THR A 203 13.01 -21.58 16.34
C THR A 203 13.20 -20.93 14.97
N ASP A 204 14.34 -20.26 14.80
CA ASP A 204 14.71 -19.54 13.59
C ASP A 204 15.66 -20.33 12.71
N MET A 205 16.50 -21.19 13.30
CA MET A 205 17.50 -22.00 12.62
C MET A 205 17.37 -23.48 12.96
N MET A 206 17.50 -24.32 11.93
CA MET A 206 17.54 -25.78 12.04
C MET A 206 18.61 -26.37 11.11
N GLU A 207 19.47 -27.22 11.66
CA GLU A 207 20.44 -28.03 10.94
C GLU A 207 19.92 -29.47 10.85
N LEU A 208 20.02 -30.05 9.65
CA LEU A 208 19.63 -31.43 9.36
C LEU A 208 20.84 -32.17 8.79
N ARG A 209 21.19 -33.29 9.41
CA ARG A 209 22.24 -34.19 8.94
C ARG A 209 21.63 -35.47 8.40
N PHE A 210 22.19 -35.98 7.33
CA PHE A 210 21.70 -37.16 6.64
C PHE A 210 22.86 -37.95 6.04
N SER A 211 22.65 -39.24 5.85
CA SER A 211 23.64 -40.13 5.23
C SER A 211 22.92 -41.20 4.43
N ALA A 212 23.67 -41.96 3.63
CA ALA A 212 23.14 -43.13 2.97
C ALA A 212 24.16 -44.27 2.97
N ALA A 213 23.66 -45.48 3.16
CA ALA A 213 24.47 -46.69 3.05
C ALA A 213 24.65 -47.04 1.56
N SER A 214 25.86 -46.88 1.06
CA SER A 214 26.35 -47.36 -0.24
C SER A 214 27.79 -47.82 -0.06
N LEU A 215 28.01 -49.13 -0.01
CA LEU A 215 29.30 -49.70 0.41
C LEU A 215 30.33 -49.79 -0.73
N ALA A 216 29.91 -49.67 -1.98
CA ALA A 216 30.81 -49.78 -3.13
C ALA A 216 31.77 -48.57 -3.22
N VAL A 217 31.21 -47.36 -3.34
CA VAL A 217 31.96 -46.10 -3.36
C VAL A 217 31.17 -45.02 -2.57
N PRO A 218 31.28 -44.99 -1.23
CA PRO A 218 30.49 -44.07 -0.39
C PRO A 218 30.78 -42.58 -0.63
N GLU A 219 31.96 -42.25 -1.17
CA GLU A 219 32.40 -40.88 -1.50
C GLU A 219 31.64 -40.30 -2.70
N ARG A 220 31.15 -41.16 -3.62
CA ARG A 220 30.40 -40.75 -4.82
C ARG A 220 28.89 -40.76 -4.64
N VAL A 221 28.42 -40.95 -3.41
CA VAL A 221 26.99 -40.81 -3.09
C VAL A 221 26.58 -39.34 -3.24
N ARG A 222 25.52 -39.10 -3.99
CA ARG A 222 24.94 -37.77 -4.18
C ARG A 222 23.60 -37.66 -3.49
N PHE A 223 23.32 -36.51 -2.88
CA PHE A 223 22.06 -36.27 -2.19
C PHE A 223 21.25 -35.16 -2.85
N ARG A 224 19.93 -35.34 -2.80
CA ARG A 224 18.92 -34.32 -3.13
C ARG A 224 18.02 -34.14 -1.92
N TYR A 225 17.71 -32.91 -1.55
CA TYR A 225 16.80 -32.65 -0.45
C TYR A 225 15.82 -31.52 -0.76
N ARG A 226 14.74 -31.45 0.04
CA ARG A 226 13.83 -30.31 0.08
C ARG A 226 13.13 -30.23 1.43
N LEU A 227 12.83 -29.01 1.86
CA LEU A 227 11.94 -28.74 3.00
C LEU A 227 10.62 -28.19 2.49
N GLU A 228 9.58 -29.02 2.51
CA GLU A 228 8.23 -28.58 2.13
C GLU A 228 7.77 -27.47 3.09
N GLY A 229 7.28 -26.36 2.52
CA GLY A 229 7.00 -25.11 3.25
C GLY A 229 8.09 -24.04 3.10
N VAL A 230 9.27 -24.39 2.56
CA VAL A 230 10.36 -23.45 2.26
C VAL A 230 10.87 -23.61 0.83
N ASP A 231 11.23 -24.82 0.42
CA ASP A 231 11.76 -25.09 -0.92
C ASP A 231 10.65 -25.42 -1.92
N ALA A 232 10.64 -24.73 -3.06
CA ALA A 232 9.71 -25.02 -4.17
C ALA A 232 10.13 -26.22 -5.02
N ARG A 233 11.44 -26.53 -5.07
CA ARG A 233 12.04 -27.60 -5.88
C ARG A 233 13.12 -28.34 -5.10
N TRP A 234 13.47 -29.54 -5.56
CA TRP A 234 14.61 -30.29 -5.02
C TRP A 234 15.91 -29.51 -5.17
N ARG A 235 16.73 -29.53 -4.13
CA ARG A 235 18.07 -28.94 -4.09
C ARG A 235 19.12 -30.05 -4.21
N GLU A 236 20.11 -29.83 -5.07
CA GLU A 236 21.26 -30.71 -5.24
C GLU A 236 22.29 -30.43 -4.14
N ALA A 237 22.60 -31.44 -3.33
CA ALA A 237 23.61 -31.33 -2.27
C ALA A 237 24.99 -31.81 -2.73
N GLY A 238 25.07 -32.56 -3.85
CA GLY A 238 26.26 -33.30 -4.22
C GLY A 238 26.61 -34.30 -3.13
N GLY A 239 27.89 -34.37 -2.72
CA GLY A 239 28.34 -35.22 -1.62
C GLY A 239 28.09 -34.66 -0.20
N ARG A 240 27.49 -33.46 -0.06
CA ARG A 240 27.22 -32.87 1.27
C ARG A 240 26.17 -33.69 2.01
N ARG A 241 26.42 -33.89 3.31
CA ARG A 241 25.61 -34.71 4.24
C ARG A 241 24.87 -33.89 5.29
N GLU A 242 24.81 -32.58 5.10
CA GLU A 242 24.18 -31.64 6.01
C GLU A 242 23.52 -30.49 5.23
N THR A 243 22.50 -29.90 5.83
CA THR A 243 21.86 -28.67 5.36
C THR A 243 21.37 -27.84 6.53
N VAL A 244 21.35 -26.52 6.35
CA VAL A 244 20.90 -25.56 7.35
C VAL A 244 19.77 -24.72 6.75
N TYR A 245 18.67 -24.62 7.48
CA TYR A 245 17.57 -23.70 7.20
C TYR A 245 17.54 -22.61 8.27
N THR A 246 17.37 -21.36 7.82
CA THR A 246 17.31 -20.17 8.68
C THR A 246 16.01 -19.41 8.41
N SER A 247 15.68 -18.49 9.32
CA SER A 247 14.49 -17.63 9.26
C SER A 247 13.18 -18.42 9.10
N LEU A 248 13.07 -19.56 9.78
CA LEU A 248 11.86 -20.38 9.75
C LEU A 248 10.69 -19.65 10.41
N SER A 249 9.54 -19.70 9.75
CA SER A 249 8.29 -19.18 10.29
C SER A 249 7.58 -20.26 11.12
N PRO A 250 6.58 -19.89 11.95
CA PRO A 250 5.71 -20.88 12.53
C PRO A 250 4.94 -21.66 11.46
N GLY A 251 4.86 -22.98 11.60
CA GLY A 251 4.20 -23.84 10.63
C GLY A 251 4.59 -25.30 10.75
N ARG A 252 4.04 -26.11 9.85
CA ARG A 252 4.40 -27.52 9.67
C ARG A 252 5.28 -27.66 8.45
N TYR A 253 6.37 -28.39 8.62
CA TYR A 253 7.41 -28.62 7.65
C TYR A 253 7.63 -30.11 7.45
N ARG A 254 7.99 -30.50 6.23
CA ARG A 254 8.35 -31.88 5.90
C ARG A 254 9.69 -31.88 5.17
N PHE A 255 10.73 -32.30 5.86
CA PHE A 255 12.04 -32.47 5.25
C PHE A 255 12.09 -33.82 4.54
N ARG A 256 12.56 -33.82 3.30
CA ARG A 256 12.68 -35.00 2.45
C ARG A 256 14.08 -35.04 1.85
N VAL A 257 14.74 -36.19 1.92
CA VAL A 257 16.07 -36.40 1.35
C VAL A 257 16.13 -37.74 0.60
N LEU A 258 16.76 -37.71 -0.55
CA LEU A 258 17.01 -38.85 -1.43
C LEU A 258 18.51 -38.96 -1.68
N ALA A 259 19.03 -40.18 -1.76
CA ALA A 259 20.41 -40.46 -2.14
C ALA A 259 20.47 -41.16 -3.50
N LEU A 260 21.54 -40.91 -4.25
CA LEU A 260 21.92 -41.61 -5.47
C LEU A 260 23.29 -42.23 -5.25
N ASN A 261 23.49 -43.47 -5.67
CA ASN A 261 24.80 -44.13 -5.59
C ASN A 261 25.79 -43.57 -6.64
N ASN A 262 26.99 -44.16 -6.69
CA ASN A 262 28.05 -43.78 -7.64
C ASN A 262 27.61 -43.88 -9.11
N ASP A 263 26.70 -44.79 -9.44
CA ASP A 263 26.13 -44.98 -10.78
C ASP A 263 24.84 -44.18 -11.05
N GLY A 264 24.44 -43.32 -10.11
CA GLY A 264 23.24 -42.48 -10.23
C GLY A 264 21.93 -43.24 -9.98
N LEU A 265 21.97 -44.47 -9.47
CA LEU A 265 20.77 -45.18 -9.04
C LEU A 265 20.25 -44.57 -7.74
N ALA A 266 19.01 -44.10 -7.76
CA ALA A 266 18.35 -43.50 -6.61
C ALA A 266 17.95 -44.55 -5.56
N ALA A 267 17.88 -44.12 -4.30
CA ALA A 267 17.25 -44.86 -3.22
C ALA A 267 15.79 -45.19 -3.57
N ARG A 268 15.31 -46.35 -3.12
CA ARG A 268 13.90 -46.77 -3.35
C ARG A 268 12.90 -45.90 -2.61
N GLU A 269 13.30 -45.40 -1.44
CA GLU A 269 12.49 -44.58 -0.57
C GLU A 269 13.28 -43.34 -0.17
N GLU A 270 12.55 -42.26 0.10
CA GLU A 270 13.09 -41.03 0.65
C GLU A 270 13.10 -41.12 2.18
N ALA A 271 14.11 -40.55 2.82
CA ALA A 271 14.04 -40.33 4.26
C ALA A 271 13.27 -39.03 4.54
N VAL A 272 12.30 -39.12 5.44
CA VAL A 272 11.36 -38.04 5.73
C VAL A 272 11.39 -37.69 7.22
N GLN A 273 11.38 -36.40 7.54
CA GLN A 273 11.22 -35.90 8.91
C GLN A 273 10.13 -34.82 8.93
N GLU A 274 9.10 -35.04 9.75
CA GLU A 274 8.02 -34.09 9.99
C GLU A 274 8.36 -33.20 11.18
N ILE A 275 8.20 -31.89 11.03
CA ILE A 275 8.59 -30.87 12.00
C ILE A 275 7.46 -29.85 12.14
N GLU A 276 7.07 -29.51 13.36
CA GLU A 276 6.14 -28.43 13.66
C GLU A 276 6.83 -27.36 14.49
N ILE A 277 6.76 -26.09 14.04
CA ILE A 277 7.20 -24.93 14.81
C ILE A 277 5.94 -24.15 15.23
N PRO A 278 5.54 -24.18 16.51
CA PRO A 278 4.36 -23.49 16.99
C PRO A 278 4.56 -21.96 17.01
N ALA A 279 3.50 -21.22 16.70
CA ALA A 279 3.54 -19.75 16.70
C ALA A 279 3.71 -19.19 18.11
N ALA A 280 4.59 -18.21 18.31
CA ALA A 280 4.64 -17.44 19.54
C ALA A 280 3.36 -16.59 19.71
N PHE A 281 3.05 -16.17 20.94
CA PHE A 281 1.82 -15.41 21.23
C PHE A 281 1.67 -14.18 20.32
N HIS A 282 2.76 -13.45 20.06
CA HIS A 282 2.75 -12.24 19.23
C HIS A 282 2.69 -12.53 17.71
N GLN A 283 2.95 -13.77 17.30
CA GLN A 283 2.83 -14.24 15.92
C GLN A 283 1.40 -14.69 15.59
N THR A 284 0.50 -14.75 16.58
CA THR A 284 -0.90 -15.13 16.38
C THR A 284 -1.72 -14.01 15.71
N LEU A 285 -2.75 -14.41 14.97
CA LEU A 285 -3.65 -13.46 14.30
C LEU A 285 -4.42 -12.58 15.29
N TRP A 286 -4.88 -13.15 16.41
CA TRP A 286 -5.65 -12.38 17.40
C TRP A 286 -4.79 -11.30 18.07
N PHE A 287 -3.51 -11.58 18.34
CA PHE A 287 -2.62 -10.58 18.94
C PHE A 287 -2.39 -9.43 17.96
N ARG A 288 -2.17 -9.73 16.67
CA ARG A 288 -2.07 -8.71 15.62
C ARG A 288 -3.35 -7.88 15.50
N ALA A 289 -4.52 -8.53 15.55
CA ALA A 289 -5.81 -7.85 15.53
C ALA A 289 -5.99 -6.94 16.76
N LEU A 290 -5.55 -7.39 17.94
CA LEU A 290 -5.57 -6.59 19.16
C LEU A 290 -4.68 -5.35 19.05
N CYS A 291 -3.48 -5.46 18.47
CA CYS A 291 -2.60 -4.31 18.22
C CYS A 291 -3.26 -3.29 17.27
N VAL A 292 -3.91 -3.77 16.20
CA VAL A 292 -4.65 -2.90 15.27
C VAL A 292 -5.82 -2.21 15.97
N ALA A 293 -6.58 -2.96 16.78
CA ALA A 293 -7.69 -2.41 17.57
C ALA A 293 -7.21 -1.35 18.57
N ALA A 294 -6.10 -1.59 19.26
CA ALA A 294 -5.49 -0.63 20.18
C ALA A 294 -5.04 0.65 19.46
N ALA A 295 -4.42 0.52 18.28
CA ALA A 295 -4.04 1.67 17.46
C ALA A 295 -5.26 2.47 16.98
N ALA A 296 -6.33 1.80 16.55
CA ALA A 296 -7.59 2.44 16.16
C ALA A 296 -8.26 3.17 17.33
N ALA A 297 -8.29 2.56 18.52
CA ALA A 297 -8.82 3.17 19.73
C ALA A 297 -8.02 4.42 20.13
N LEU A 298 -6.69 4.38 20.04
CA LEU A 298 -5.83 5.54 20.29
C LEU A 298 -6.11 6.68 19.31
N ALA A 299 -6.19 6.37 18.02
CA ALA A 299 -6.52 7.36 16.98
C ALA A 299 -7.90 7.99 17.21
N TRP A 300 -8.90 7.17 17.56
CA TRP A 300 -10.24 7.66 17.89
C TRP A 300 -10.24 8.53 19.15
N GLY A 301 -9.51 8.14 20.19
CA GLY A 301 -9.34 8.92 21.43
C GLY A 301 -8.73 10.30 21.15
N LEU A 302 -7.67 10.35 20.34
CA LEU A 302 -7.05 11.60 19.91
C LEU A 302 -8.00 12.46 19.08
N HIS A 303 -8.77 11.86 18.18
CA HIS A 303 -9.79 12.57 17.39
C HIS A 303 -10.90 13.16 18.28
N ARG A 304 -11.41 12.38 19.23
CA ARG A 304 -12.38 12.84 20.25
C ARG A 304 -11.82 13.98 21.09
N LEU A 305 -10.55 13.91 21.49
CA LEU A 305 -9.88 14.97 22.24
C LEU A 305 -9.80 16.26 21.43
N ARG A 306 -9.40 16.18 20.16
CA ARG A 306 -9.36 17.33 19.23
C ARG A 306 -10.75 17.95 19.04
N LEU A 307 -11.78 17.13 18.83
CA LEU A 307 -13.17 17.60 18.73
C LEU A 307 -13.63 18.32 20.00
N ARG A 308 -13.31 17.78 21.19
CA ARG A 308 -13.64 18.43 22.47
C ARG A 308 -12.90 19.76 22.63
N GLN A 309 -11.63 19.84 22.23
CA GLN A 309 -10.87 21.09 22.26
C GLN A 309 -11.44 22.13 21.29
N ALA A 310 -11.78 21.73 20.06
CA ALA A 310 -12.41 22.60 19.07
C ALA A 310 -13.76 23.14 19.57
N ALA A 311 -14.59 22.27 20.15
CA ALA A 311 -15.87 22.65 20.73
C ALA A 311 -15.73 23.62 21.92
N ARG A 312 -14.70 23.43 22.78
CA ARG A 312 -14.42 24.37 23.89
C ARG A 312 -14.02 25.75 23.38
N ARG A 313 -13.10 25.83 22.42
CA ARG A 313 -12.67 27.10 21.81
C ARG A 313 -13.84 27.84 21.16
N ALA A 314 -14.70 27.12 20.44
CA ALA A 314 -15.89 27.72 19.83
C ALA A 314 -16.87 28.30 20.87
N ARG A 315 -17.07 27.60 22.00
CA ARG A 315 -17.92 28.09 23.11
C ARG A 315 -17.32 29.30 23.81
N GLU A 316 -16.02 29.32 24.03
CA GLU A 316 -15.32 30.47 24.62
C GLU A 316 -15.43 31.71 23.72
N GLN A 317 -15.17 31.56 22.41
CA GLN A 317 -15.33 32.66 21.44
C GLN A 317 -16.77 33.19 21.40
N MET A 318 -17.76 32.30 21.47
CA MET A 318 -19.16 32.69 21.48
C MET A 318 -19.51 33.48 22.76
N ARG A 319 -19.03 33.02 23.93
CA ARG A 319 -19.21 33.73 25.20
C ARG A 319 -18.56 35.10 25.20
N THR A 320 -17.34 35.22 24.70
CA THR A 320 -16.64 36.51 24.59
C THR A 320 -17.39 37.48 23.68
N ARG A 321 -17.89 37.01 22.52
CA ARG A 321 -18.69 37.84 21.61
C ARG A 321 -20.00 38.32 22.24
N MET A 322 -20.68 37.45 22.99
CA MET A 322 -21.92 37.81 23.67
C MET A 322 -21.69 38.81 24.81
N ALA A 323 -20.68 38.57 25.65
CA ALA A 323 -20.30 39.50 26.71
C ALA A 323 -19.93 40.89 26.17
N GLU A 324 -19.23 40.94 25.03
CA GLU A 324 -18.85 42.20 24.40
C GLU A 324 -20.05 42.96 23.83
N ARG A 325 -21.01 42.26 23.19
CA ARG A 325 -22.26 42.87 22.74
C ARG A 325 -23.07 43.45 23.88
N GLU A 326 -23.18 42.70 24.99
CA GLU A 326 -23.91 43.17 26.17
C GLU A 326 -23.21 44.34 26.85
N ARG A 327 -21.86 44.35 26.88
CA ARG A 327 -21.06 45.47 27.38
C ARG A 327 -21.30 46.73 26.54
N ILE A 328 -21.22 46.62 25.21
CA ILE A 328 -21.48 47.72 24.27
C ILE A 328 -22.91 48.24 24.47
N ALA A 329 -23.90 47.36 24.59
CA ALA A 329 -25.29 47.78 24.80
C ALA A 329 -25.47 48.57 26.10
N ARG A 330 -24.85 48.14 27.20
CA ARG A 330 -24.85 48.89 28.47
C ARG A 330 -24.15 50.24 28.34
N GLU A 331 -22.95 50.26 27.76
CA GLU A 331 -22.17 51.49 27.58
C GLU A 331 -22.93 52.52 26.72
N LEU A 332 -23.54 52.08 25.61
CA LEU A 332 -24.39 52.94 24.77
C LEU A 332 -25.61 53.47 25.53
N HIS A 333 -26.21 52.68 26.42
CA HIS A 333 -27.36 53.09 27.23
C HIS A 333 -26.99 54.14 28.27
N ASP A 334 -25.93 53.87 29.04
CA ASP A 334 -25.57 54.68 30.21
C ASP A 334 -24.86 55.98 29.80
N THR A 335 -24.12 55.98 28.68
CA THR A 335 -23.34 57.16 28.27
C THR A 335 -24.04 58.01 27.21
N LEU A 336 -24.52 57.40 26.12
CA LEU A 336 -25.07 58.15 24.99
C LEU A 336 -26.55 58.47 25.17
N LEU A 337 -27.37 57.46 25.49
CA LEU A 337 -28.83 57.64 25.62
C LEU A 337 -29.18 58.55 26.80
N GLN A 338 -28.61 58.29 27.98
CA GLN A 338 -28.82 59.16 29.15
C GLN A 338 -28.22 60.56 28.94
N GLY A 339 -27.04 60.65 28.31
CA GLY A 339 -26.39 61.93 28.02
C GLY A 339 -27.22 62.82 27.10
N VAL A 340 -27.76 62.27 26.00
CA VAL A 340 -28.61 63.00 25.07
C VAL A 340 -29.97 63.34 25.70
N GLN A 341 -30.58 62.45 26.49
CA GLN A 341 -31.80 62.77 27.25
C GLN A 341 -31.60 63.97 28.18
N GLY A 342 -30.46 64.01 28.89
CA GLY A 342 -30.11 65.15 29.75
C GLY A 342 -29.87 66.45 28.97
N LEU A 343 -29.43 66.36 27.71
CA LEU A 343 -29.28 67.52 26.82
C LEU A 343 -30.64 68.05 26.35
N ILE A 344 -31.57 67.16 25.94
CA ILE A 344 -32.94 67.52 25.54
C ILE A 344 -33.66 68.26 26.66
N LEU A 345 -33.68 67.70 27.88
CA LEU A 345 -34.30 68.35 29.05
C LEU A 345 -33.72 69.73 29.34
N ARG A 346 -32.43 69.93 29.09
CA ARG A 346 -31.77 71.23 29.26
C ARG A 346 -32.21 72.21 28.18
N VAL A 347 -32.31 71.79 26.92
CA VAL A 347 -32.77 72.62 25.81
C VAL A 347 -34.25 72.99 25.99
N GLU A 348 -35.11 72.05 26.43
CA GLU A 348 -36.50 72.30 26.84
C GLU A 348 -36.60 73.39 27.92
N ALA A 349 -35.79 73.27 28.98
CA ALA A 349 -35.80 74.24 30.08
C ALA A 349 -35.37 75.66 29.66
N HIS A 350 -34.50 75.78 28.65
CA HIS A 350 -34.12 77.08 28.08
C HIS A 350 -35.18 77.60 27.09
N SER A 351 -35.81 76.72 26.29
CA SER A 351 -36.93 77.08 25.40
C SER A 351 -38.11 77.63 26.20
N ALA A 352 -38.40 77.05 27.37
CA ALA A 352 -39.48 77.47 28.25
C ALA A 352 -39.32 78.88 28.86
N GLN A 353 -38.11 79.46 28.81
CA GLN A 353 -37.83 80.82 29.28
C GLN A 353 -38.07 81.89 28.20
N LEU A 354 -38.28 81.49 26.94
CA LEU A 354 -38.57 82.41 25.84
C LEU A 354 -40.06 82.83 25.85
N PRO A 355 -40.38 84.09 25.50
CA PRO A 355 -41.77 84.54 25.36
C PRO A 355 -42.55 83.69 24.32
N THR A 356 -43.83 83.46 24.58
CA THR A 356 -44.68 82.53 23.81
C THR A 356 -44.77 82.84 22.30
N ALA A 357 -44.58 84.10 21.90
CA ALA A 357 -44.65 84.57 20.51
C ALA A 357 -43.26 84.74 19.84
N HIS A 358 -42.20 84.18 20.41
CA HIS A 358 -40.85 84.32 19.88
C HIS A 358 -40.63 83.39 18.66
N PRO A 359 -40.21 83.90 17.49
CA PRO A 359 -40.16 83.12 16.25
C PRO A 359 -39.15 81.95 16.27
N VAL A 360 -38.17 81.98 17.19
CA VAL A 360 -37.18 80.88 17.36
C VAL A 360 -37.72 79.75 18.24
N ARG A 361 -38.78 79.98 19.03
CA ARG A 361 -39.33 78.97 19.94
C ARG A 361 -39.99 77.82 19.18
N GLU A 362 -40.75 78.13 18.12
CA GLU A 362 -41.34 77.11 17.25
C GLU A 362 -40.28 76.22 16.57
N ALA A 363 -39.15 76.80 16.18
CA ALA A 363 -38.04 76.03 15.61
C ALA A 363 -37.37 75.10 16.64
N ILE A 364 -37.13 75.59 17.87
CA ILE A 364 -36.55 74.78 18.95
C ILE A 364 -37.50 73.66 19.37
N ASP A 365 -38.80 73.93 19.48
CA ASP A 365 -39.78 72.92 19.86
C ASP A 365 -39.91 71.84 18.77
N ALA A 366 -39.83 72.21 17.49
CA ALA A 366 -39.77 71.25 16.38
C ALA A 366 -38.50 70.39 16.40
N ASP A 367 -37.34 70.99 16.70
CA ASP A 367 -36.07 70.26 16.83
C ASP A 367 -36.05 69.34 18.04
N LEU A 368 -36.69 69.72 19.16
CA LEU A 368 -36.84 68.90 20.36
C LEU A 368 -37.72 67.68 20.13
N VAL A 369 -38.83 67.84 19.41
CA VAL A 369 -39.68 66.72 18.98
C VAL A 369 -38.87 65.75 18.11
N MET A 370 -38.08 66.27 17.16
CA MET A 370 -37.21 65.43 16.33
C MET A 370 -36.13 64.72 17.17
N ALA A 371 -35.55 65.39 18.17
CA ALA A 371 -34.54 64.81 19.04
C ALA A 371 -35.11 63.69 19.93
N ASP A 372 -36.34 63.85 20.44
CA ASP A 372 -37.01 62.82 21.23
C ASP A 372 -37.38 61.60 20.37
N GLU A 373 -37.81 61.82 19.11
CA GLU A 373 -38.02 60.73 18.14
C GLU A 373 -36.72 59.95 17.85
N VAL A 374 -35.60 60.65 17.69
CA VAL A 374 -34.28 60.03 17.47
C VAL A 374 -33.79 59.30 18.73
N LEU A 375 -34.07 59.83 19.92
CA LEU A 375 -33.75 59.16 21.18
C LEU A 375 -34.54 57.88 21.37
N ASP A 376 -35.84 57.92 21.11
CA ASP A 376 -36.71 56.76 21.24
C ASP A 376 -36.32 55.67 20.23
N GLU A 377 -35.96 56.06 19.01
CA GLU A 377 -35.36 55.16 18.01
C GLU A 377 -34.02 54.57 18.47
N SER A 378 -33.16 55.37 19.08
CA SER A 378 -31.87 54.92 19.63
C SER A 378 -32.07 53.94 20.80
N ARG A 379 -33.07 54.18 21.65
CA ARG A 379 -33.43 53.32 22.80
C ARG A 379 -33.91 51.96 22.29
N ARG A 380 -34.76 51.94 21.25
CA ARG A 380 -35.21 50.70 20.59
C ARG A 380 -34.04 49.88 20.04
N ARG A 381 -33.07 50.51 19.39
CA ARG A 381 -31.89 49.82 18.83
C ARG A 381 -30.99 49.21 19.92
N VAL A 382 -30.84 49.89 21.05
CA VAL A 382 -30.09 49.37 22.20
C VAL A 382 -30.85 48.25 22.93
N MET A 383 -32.17 48.34 23.03
CA MET A 383 -32.99 47.25 23.56
C MET A 383 -32.97 46.02 22.66
N ALA A 384 -32.91 46.19 21.33
CA ALA A 384 -32.73 45.08 20.40
C ALA A 384 -31.37 44.37 20.58
N LEU A 385 -30.31 45.10 20.97
CA LEU A 385 -29.02 44.51 21.34
C LEU A 385 -29.07 43.66 22.62
N ARG A 386 -30.03 43.91 23.54
CA ARG A 386 -30.25 43.13 24.78
C ARG A 386 -31.25 41.98 24.60
N GLY A 387 -32.28 42.16 23.79
CA GLY A 387 -33.44 41.24 23.70
C GLY A 387 -33.25 39.98 22.85
N ALA A 388 -32.12 39.82 22.15
CA ALA A 388 -31.91 38.70 21.22
C ALA A 388 -31.77 37.31 21.88
N SER A 389 -31.83 37.18 23.22
CA SER A 389 -31.35 35.96 23.89
C SER A 389 -32.22 35.28 24.96
N GLU A 390 -33.42 35.73 25.34
CA GLU A 390 -34.05 35.18 26.57
C GLU A 390 -35.47 34.59 26.49
N THR A 391 -36.06 34.35 25.32
CA THR A 391 -37.35 33.64 25.30
C THR A 391 -37.43 32.64 24.16
N GLY A 392 -37.68 31.37 24.50
CA GLY A 392 -37.89 30.25 23.57
C GLY A 392 -39.23 30.33 22.82
N SER A 393 -39.79 31.52 22.65
CA SER A 393 -41.00 31.78 21.88
C SER A 393 -40.67 31.98 20.39
N SER A 394 -41.60 31.56 19.54
CA SER A 394 -41.63 31.78 18.10
C SER A 394 -41.78 33.28 17.77
N LEU A 395 -41.06 33.79 16.76
CA LEU A 395 -41.15 35.20 16.35
C LEU A 395 -42.59 35.67 15.99
N PRO A 396 -43.44 34.86 15.33
CA PRO A 396 -44.86 35.22 15.15
C PRO A 396 -45.59 35.54 16.47
N ARG A 397 -45.35 34.76 17.54
CA ARG A 397 -45.95 34.98 18.86
C ARG A 397 -45.38 36.22 19.54
N GLU A 398 -44.08 36.46 19.44
CA GLU A 398 -43.47 37.69 19.99
C GLU A 398 -44.08 38.95 19.36
N LEU A 399 -44.36 38.93 18.05
CA LEU A 399 -44.99 40.05 17.35
C LEU A 399 -46.48 40.19 17.68
N GLU A 400 -47.16 39.08 17.97
CA GLU A 400 -48.52 39.08 18.50
C GLU A 400 -48.57 39.71 19.90
N ASP A 401 -47.62 39.38 20.77
CA ASP A 401 -47.48 40.01 22.08
C ASP A 401 -47.23 41.52 21.94
N ILE A 402 -46.34 41.94 21.04
CA ILE A 402 -46.10 43.37 20.74
C ILE A 402 -47.37 44.05 20.23
N ALA A 403 -48.10 43.42 19.31
CA ALA A 403 -49.35 43.97 18.78
C ALA A 403 -50.43 44.08 19.87
N ALA A 404 -50.53 43.10 20.77
CA ALA A 404 -51.46 43.14 21.91
C ALA A 404 -51.11 44.25 22.92
N GLN A 405 -49.83 44.64 23.02
CA GLN A 405 -49.43 45.82 23.80
C GLN A 405 -49.86 47.11 23.11
N LEU A 406 -49.61 47.25 21.80
CA LEU A 406 -49.99 48.42 21.02
C LEU A 406 -51.51 48.63 20.97
N ALA A 407 -52.30 47.56 20.89
CA ALA A 407 -53.76 47.62 20.91
C ALA A 407 -54.36 48.13 22.24
N ARG A 408 -53.55 48.27 23.31
CA ARG A 408 -53.99 48.94 24.55
C ARG A 408 -53.87 50.46 24.48
N ASP A 409 -52.92 50.95 23.69
CA ASP A 409 -52.58 52.37 23.59
C ASP A 409 -53.20 53.03 22.34
N TYR A 410 -53.59 52.22 21.34
CA TYR A 410 -54.16 52.66 20.07
C TYR A 410 -55.36 51.80 19.66
N ASP A 411 -56.35 52.42 19.00
CA ASP A 411 -57.51 51.71 18.45
C ASP A 411 -57.11 50.82 17.25
N GLY A 412 -57.65 49.60 17.21
CA GLY A 412 -57.48 48.65 16.10
C GLY A 412 -57.34 47.19 16.56
N GLU A 413 -57.97 46.25 15.84
CA GLU A 413 -57.92 44.82 16.14
C GLU A 413 -56.80 44.13 15.35
N PHE A 414 -55.96 43.35 16.04
CA PHE A 414 -54.88 42.59 15.42
C PHE A 414 -55.21 41.11 15.24
N HIS A 415 -54.94 40.58 14.04
CA HIS A 415 -55.10 39.16 13.74
C HIS A 415 -53.81 38.56 13.16
N LEU A 416 -53.33 37.49 13.79
CA LEU A 416 -52.20 36.69 13.30
C LEU A 416 -52.71 35.46 12.55
N VAL A 417 -52.24 35.26 11.31
CA VAL A 417 -52.55 34.08 10.50
C VAL A 417 -51.25 33.37 10.11
N THR A 418 -51.07 32.14 10.58
CA THR A 418 -49.89 31.33 10.23
C THR A 418 -50.28 30.19 9.30
N VAL A 419 -49.62 30.13 8.14
CA VAL A 419 -49.84 29.13 7.08
C VAL A 419 -48.58 28.32 6.85
N GLY A 420 -48.70 26.99 7.00
CA GLY A 420 -47.59 26.05 6.92
C GLY A 420 -46.96 25.77 8.28
N ARG A 421 -46.06 24.77 8.33
CA ARG A 421 -45.33 24.42 9.56
C ARG A 421 -44.27 25.49 9.84
N GLU A 422 -44.31 26.09 11.02
CA GLU A 422 -43.29 27.02 11.46
C GLU A 422 -41.91 26.34 11.47
N ARG A 423 -40.89 27.05 10.97
CA ARG A 423 -39.51 26.57 10.86
C ARG A 423 -38.57 27.55 11.57
N PRO A 424 -37.53 27.05 12.26
CA PRO A 424 -36.60 27.90 12.98
C PRO A 424 -35.87 28.84 12.00
N LEU A 425 -36.03 30.15 12.25
CA LEU A 425 -35.31 31.19 11.51
C LEU A 425 -33.84 31.22 11.94
N ARG A 426 -32.95 31.61 11.03
CA ARG A 426 -31.56 31.92 11.42
C ARG A 426 -31.58 33.10 12.41
N PRO A 427 -30.71 33.12 13.43
CA PRO A 427 -30.69 34.18 14.44
C PRO A 427 -30.66 35.59 13.83
N GLU A 428 -29.80 35.80 12.84
CA GLU A 428 -29.64 37.11 12.18
C GLU A 428 -30.90 37.52 11.38
N VAL A 429 -31.64 36.54 10.86
CA VAL A 429 -32.89 36.79 10.13
C VAL A 429 -34.03 37.09 11.12
N ARG A 430 -34.09 36.37 12.25
CA ARG A 430 -35.08 36.60 13.30
C ARG A 430 -34.99 38.03 13.83
N ASP A 431 -33.78 38.48 14.16
CA ASP A 431 -33.54 39.80 14.73
C ASP A 431 -33.95 40.94 13.77
N GLU A 432 -33.54 40.86 12.50
CA GLU A 432 -33.89 41.89 11.51
C GLU A 432 -35.38 41.84 11.11
N LEU A 433 -35.99 40.65 11.02
CA LEU A 433 -37.43 40.55 10.78
C LEU A 433 -38.24 41.13 11.94
N ARG A 434 -37.80 40.92 13.19
CA ARG A 434 -38.44 41.53 14.36
C ARG A 434 -38.44 43.05 14.26
N LEU A 435 -37.32 43.66 13.87
CA LEU A 435 -37.21 45.11 13.69
C LEU A 435 -38.09 45.62 12.54
N ILE A 436 -38.06 44.96 11.38
CA ILE A 436 -38.86 45.36 10.21
C ILE A 436 -40.36 45.25 10.51
N LEU A 437 -40.80 44.13 11.09
CA LEU A 437 -42.22 43.87 11.34
C LEU A 437 -42.75 44.64 12.54
N GLY A 438 -41.92 44.88 13.56
CA GLY A 438 -42.26 45.76 14.69
C GLY A 438 -42.51 47.20 14.25
N GLU A 439 -41.64 47.73 13.39
CA GLU A 439 -41.83 49.05 12.78
C GLU A 439 -43.10 49.09 11.91
N ALA A 440 -43.37 48.04 11.13
CA ALA A 440 -44.58 47.95 10.32
C ALA A 440 -45.86 47.91 11.18
N LEU A 441 -45.84 47.18 12.31
CA LEU A 441 -46.95 47.14 13.29
C LEU A 441 -47.18 48.51 13.92
N LEU A 442 -46.12 49.17 14.39
CA LEU A 442 -46.22 50.50 14.98
C LEU A 442 -46.82 51.50 13.97
N ASN A 443 -46.37 51.46 12.71
CA ASN A 443 -46.93 52.30 11.66
C ASN A 443 -48.42 52.02 11.42
N ALA A 444 -48.85 50.75 11.49
CA ALA A 444 -50.25 50.39 11.35
C ALA A 444 -51.11 50.92 12.52
N PHE A 445 -50.68 50.74 13.77
CA PHE A 445 -51.43 51.20 14.94
C PHE A 445 -51.40 52.73 15.11
N ARG A 446 -50.22 53.35 14.99
CA ARG A 446 -50.03 54.77 15.31
C ARG A 446 -50.47 55.71 14.18
N HIS A 447 -50.35 55.28 12.92
CA HIS A 447 -50.51 56.17 11.78
C HIS A 447 -51.63 55.78 10.81
N ALA A 448 -52.08 54.52 10.77
CA ALA A 448 -53.09 54.12 9.79
C ALA A 448 -54.52 54.47 10.21
N HIS A 449 -54.79 54.57 11.53
CA HIS A 449 -56.16 54.63 12.08
C HIS A 449 -57.01 53.48 11.51
N ALA A 450 -56.50 52.26 11.61
CA ALA A 450 -57.11 51.07 11.01
C ALA A 450 -57.95 50.33 12.05
N ASP A 451 -59.14 49.90 11.66
CA ASP A 451 -59.99 49.05 12.50
C ASP A 451 -59.43 47.61 12.54
N ARG A 452 -58.79 47.17 11.45
CA ARG A 452 -58.26 45.82 11.33
C ARG A 452 -56.85 45.77 10.77
N ILE A 453 -55.97 45.14 11.54
CA ILE A 453 -54.57 44.89 11.17
C ILE A 453 -54.34 43.37 11.13
N THR A 454 -53.99 42.83 9.97
CA THR A 454 -53.76 41.39 9.78
C THR A 454 -52.31 41.11 9.40
N MET A 455 -51.62 40.28 10.18
CA MET A 455 -50.30 39.75 9.84
C MET A 455 -50.41 38.29 9.41
N SER A 456 -50.05 38.00 8.17
CA SER A 456 -49.99 36.64 7.64
C SER A 456 -48.54 36.16 7.49
N TRP A 457 -48.24 35.01 8.09
CA TRP A 457 -47.00 34.27 7.91
C TRP A 457 -47.24 33.08 7.02
N ARG A 458 -46.41 32.90 5.99
CA ARG A 458 -46.42 31.72 5.14
C ARG A 458 -45.05 31.07 5.10
N PHE A 459 -44.92 29.95 5.80
CA PHE A 459 -43.71 29.14 5.87
C PHE A 459 -43.70 28.13 4.71
N GLY A 460 -42.99 28.44 3.63
CA GLY A 460 -42.89 27.60 2.44
C GLY A 460 -41.56 26.87 2.31
N GLY A 461 -41.53 25.81 1.50
CA GLY A 461 -40.28 25.08 1.19
C GLY A 461 -39.26 25.91 0.40
N TRP A 462 -39.71 26.86 -0.42
CA TRP A 462 -38.86 27.69 -1.29
C TRP A 462 -38.74 29.14 -0.82
N TRP A 463 -39.77 29.67 -0.16
CA TRP A 463 -39.84 31.07 0.25
C TRP A 463 -40.52 31.21 1.61
N LEU A 464 -39.99 32.09 2.45
CA LEU A 464 -40.70 32.70 3.57
C LEU A 464 -41.40 33.96 3.05
N ARG A 465 -42.70 34.08 3.30
CA ARG A 465 -43.46 35.29 3.02
C ARG A 465 -44.15 35.76 4.29
N VAL A 466 -43.94 37.02 4.65
CA VAL A 466 -44.67 37.70 5.70
C VAL A 466 -45.41 38.87 5.06
N THR A 467 -46.67 39.07 5.42
CA THR A 467 -47.47 40.18 4.91
C THR A 467 -48.28 40.78 6.03
N LEU A 468 -48.08 42.07 6.30
CA LEU A 468 -48.91 42.88 7.17
C LEU A 468 -49.85 43.72 6.31
N ARG A 469 -51.14 43.74 6.65
CA ARG A 469 -52.16 44.53 5.97
C ARG A 469 -53.02 45.26 6.99
N ASP A 470 -53.21 46.54 6.80
CA ASP A 470 -54.21 47.34 7.49
C ASP A 470 -55.30 47.82 6.51
N ASP A 471 -56.45 48.22 7.05
CA ASP A 471 -57.58 48.80 6.30
C ASP A 471 -57.76 50.30 6.55
N GLY A 472 -56.73 50.96 7.08
CA GLY A 472 -56.81 52.37 7.49
C GLY A 472 -56.77 53.38 6.34
N THR A 473 -56.46 54.62 6.71
CA THR A 473 -56.48 55.80 5.82
C THR A 473 -55.52 55.72 4.63
N GLY A 474 -54.49 54.86 4.71
CA GLY A 474 -53.50 54.67 3.66
C GLY A 474 -52.64 55.90 3.39
N MET A 475 -51.71 55.78 2.45
CA MET A 475 -50.73 56.81 2.11
C MET A 475 -50.69 57.06 0.60
N LEU A 476 -50.29 58.27 0.21
CA LEU A 476 -50.02 58.58 -1.19
C LEU A 476 -48.94 57.62 -1.75
N PRO A 477 -49.11 57.07 -2.96
CA PRO A 477 -48.16 56.10 -3.53
C PRO A 477 -46.71 56.61 -3.61
N ALA A 478 -46.50 57.92 -3.85
CA ALA A 478 -45.19 58.55 -3.85
C ALA A 478 -44.51 58.48 -2.47
N LEU A 479 -45.30 58.66 -1.41
CA LEU A 479 -44.86 58.59 -0.02
C LEU A 479 -44.58 57.15 0.40
N ALA A 480 -45.44 56.22 -0.01
CA ALA A 480 -45.19 54.80 0.19
C ALA A 480 -43.90 54.34 -0.52
N ALA A 481 -43.55 54.94 -1.66
CA ALA A 481 -42.34 54.63 -2.43
C ALA A 481 -41.05 55.22 -1.84
N GLN A 482 -41.07 56.48 -1.37
CA GLN A 482 -39.86 57.22 -0.99
C GLN A 482 -39.75 57.54 0.51
N GLY A 483 -40.83 57.47 1.28
CA GLY A 483 -40.89 57.93 2.67
C GLY A 483 -41.21 59.43 2.80
N ARG A 484 -41.47 59.91 4.03
CA ARG A 484 -41.63 61.34 4.34
C ARG A 484 -40.27 61.94 4.71
N PRO A 485 -39.92 63.16 4.25
CA PRO A 485 -38.79 63.91 4.80
C PRO A 485 -38.96 64.06 6.32
N GLY A 486 -37.94 63.70 7.11
CA GLY A 486 -37.99 63.71 8.58
C GLY A 486 -38.42 62.39 9.25
N HIS A 487 -38.98 61.42 8.51
CA HIS A 487 -39.37 60.11 9.07
C HIS A 487 -38.57 58.97 8.45
N LEU A 488 -37.81 58.25 9.28
CA LEU A 488 -36.83 57.25 8.84
C LEU A 488 -37.36 55.81 8.78
N GLY A 489 -38.58 55.54 9.27
CA GLY A 489 -39.12 54.17 9.43
C GLY A 489 -39.15 53.35 8.14
N LEU A 490 -39.76 53.89 7.08
CA LEU A 490 -39.87 53.20 5.78
C LEU A 490 -38.51 53.01 5.08
N ALA A 491 -37.56 53.94 5.28
CA ALA A 491 -36.22 53.84 4.73
C ALA A 491 -35.42 52.74 5.46
N SER A 492 -35.47 52.70 6.79
CA SER A 492 -34.79 51.69 7.60
C SER A 492 -35.32 50.27 7.31
N MET A 493 -36.64 50.09 7.20
CA MET A 493 -37.23 48.79 6.85
C MET A 493 -36.70 48.27 5.50
N ARG A 494 -36.55 49.14 4.50
CA ARG A 494 -36.01 48.76 3.18
C ARG A 494 -34.54 48.39 3.22
N GLU A 495 -33.73 49.17 3.94
CA GLU A 495 -32.30 48.91 4.09
C GLU A 495 -32.05 47.57 4.77
N ARG A 496 -32.75 47.30 5.87
CA ARG A 496 -32.69 46.02 6.60
C ARG A 496 -33.13 44.84 5.74
N ALA A 497 -34.25 44.98 5.02
CA ALA A 497 -34.71 43.96 4.10
C ALA A 497 -33.67 43.66 3.00
N LYS A 498 -33.03 44.70 2.45
CA LYS A 498 -31.94 44.56 1.47
C LYS A 498 -30.73 43.85 2.08
N GLY A 499 -30.36 44.17 3.32
CA GLY A 499 -29.28 43.51 4.07
C GLY A 499 -29.50 42.01 4.26
N LEU A 500 -30.75 41.59 4.50
CA LEU A 500 -31.14 40.17 4.56
C LEU A 500 -31.19 39.48 3.17
N GLY A 501 -31.10 40.24 2.09
CA GLY A 501 -31.42 39.77 0.74
C GLY A 501 -32.90 39.39 0.58
N ALA A 502 -33.77 40.01 1.38
CA ALA A 502 -35.22 39.92 1.28
C ALA A 502 -35.76 41.01 0.34
N ARG A 503 -36.89 40.74 -0.29
CA ARG A 503 -37.62 41.71 -1.10
C ARG A 503 -38.79 42.26 -0.28
N LEU A 504 -38.70 43.54 0.10
CA LEU A 504 -39.78 44.28 0.76
C LEU A 504 -40.57 45.07 -0.27
N ARG A 505 -41.89 44.94 -0.27
CA ARG A 505 -42.82 45.73 -1.07
C ARG A 505 -43.86 46.35 -0.17
N ILE A 506 -43.96 47.68 -0.22
CA ILE A 506 -44.99 48.45 0.48
C ILE A 506 -45.94 48.99 -0.58
N THR A 507 -47.23 48.72 -0.43
CA THR A 507 -48.28 49.16 -1.35
C THR A 507 -49.37 49.82 -0.53
N SER A 508 -49.67 51.09 -0.82
CA SER A 508 -50.65 51.90 -0.09
C SER A 508 -51.33 52.85 -1.06
N ALA A 509 -52.60 53.15 -0.81
CA ALA A 509 -53.36 54.18 -1.51
C ALA A 509 -54.32 54.86 -0.53
N PRO A 510 -54.62 56.16 -0.70
CA PRO A 510 -55.58 56.86 0.18
C PRO A 510 -56.93 56.12 0.24
N GLY A 511 -57.43 55.90 1.46
CA GLY A 511 -58.69 55.20 1.76
C GLY A 511 -58.69 53.69 1.47
N ARG A 512 -57.54 53.07 1.23
CA ARG A 512 -57.42 51.63 0.89
C ARG A 512 -56.47 50.86 1.82
N GLY A 513 -56.01 51.47 2.92
CA GLY A 513 -55.04 50.90 3.85
C GLY A 513 -53.64 50.70 3.26
N THR A 514 -52.77 50.05 4.02
CA THR A 514 -51.40 49.72 3.61
C THR A 514 -51.14 48.21 3.66
N VAL A 515 -50.32 47.73 2.70
CA VAL A 515 -49.83 46.35 2.64
C VAL A 515 -48.31 46.36 2.62
N VAL A 516 -47.70 45.75 3.64
CA VAL A 516 -46.26 45.53 3.75
C VAL A 516 -45.98 44.04 3.53
N ALA A 517 -45.37 43.69 2.40
CA ALA A 517 -45.06 42.31 2.02
C ALA A 517 -43.55 42.09 1.94
N LEU A 518 -43.03 41.18 2.76
CA LEU A 518 -41.63 40.76 2.76
C LEU A 518 -41.53 39.31 2.24
N VAL A 519 -40.63 39.08 1.29
CA VAL A 519 -40.38 37.75 0.71
C VAL A 519 -38.88 37.45 0.68
N MET A 520 -38.48 36.29 1.16
CA MET A 520 -37.09 35.83 1.12
C MET A 520 -36.97 34.32 0.86
N ARG A 521 -35.84 33.89 0.27
CA ARG A 521 -35.61 32.47 -0.03
C ARG A 521 -35.51 31.66 1.26
N ALA A 522 -36.16 30.50 1.29
CA ALA A 522 -36.14 29.57 2.43
C ALA A 522 -34.70 29.21 2.86
N SER A 523 -33.79 29.03 1.89
CA SER A 523 -32.38 28.73 2.16
C SER A 523 -31.63 29.83 2.91
N LYS A 524 -32.07 31.09 2.80
CA LYS A 524 -31.56 32.22 3.57
C LYS A 524 -32.33 32.43 4.88
N ALA A 525 -33.61 32.06 4.92
CA ALA A 525 -34.48 32.30 6.07
C ALA A 525 -34.27 31.31 7.22
N TYR A 526 -34.14 30.02 6.90
CA TYR A 526 -34.15 28.94 7.90
C TYR A 526 -32.74 28.46 8.27
N GLY A 527 -32.56 28.05 9.52
CA GLY A 527 -31.37 27.30 9.97
C GLY A 527 -31.37 25.88 9.41
N HIS A 528 -30.20 25.21 9.35
CA HIS A 528 -30.18 23.77 9.09
C HIS A 528 -30.92 23.05 10.22
N GLU A 529 -31.97 22.30 9.88
CA GLU A 529 -32.64 21.41 10.81
C GLU A 529 -31.61 20.45 11.39
N ALA A 530 -31.40 20.51 12.70
CA ALA A 530 -30.92 19.33 13.42
C ALA A 530 -32.00 18.26 13.22
N ALA A 531 -31.64 17.16 12.57
CA ALA A 531 -32.54 16.02 12.40
C ALA A 531 -33.13 15.63 13.77
N PRO A 532 -34.44 15.38 13.87
CA PRO A 532 -35.01 14.88 15.11
C PRO A 532 -34.35 13.55 15.47
N ALA A 533 -33.95 13.40 16.73
CA ALA A 533 -33.54 12.13 17.29
C ALA A 533 -34.66 11.10 17.05
N SER A 534 -34.30 9.97 16.45
CA SER A 534 -35.19 8.83 16.28
C SER A 534 -35.79 8.46 17.64
N PRO A 535 -37.11 8.27 17.76
CA PRO A 535 -37.68 7.68 18.97
C PRO A 535 -37.10 6.27 19.13
N ALA A 536 -36.70 5.98 20.37
CA ALA A 536 -36.18 4.70 20.80
C ALA A 536 -37.20 3.59 20.53
N ASP A 537 -36.73 2.46 20.01
CA ASP A 537 -37.44 1.19 20.02
C ASP A 537 -37.78 0.83 21.47
N GLY A 538 -39.07 0.88 21.78
CA GLY A 538 -39.66 0.36 23.00
C GLY A 538 -40.56 -0.82 22.65
N ASP A 539 -40.34 -1.92 23.39
CA ASP A 539 -41.25 -3.02 23.67
C ASP A 539 -41.81 -3.85 22.49
N GLU A 540 -41.14 -4.99 22.23
CA GLU A 540 -41.84 -6.22 21.88
C GLU A 540 -41.05 -7.46 22.33
N GLN A 541 -41.20 -7.87 23.60
CA GLN A 541 -40.87 -9.22 24.04
C GLN A 541 -41.75 -9.63 25.22
N ALA A 542 -42.95 -10.11 24.88
CA ALA A 542 -43.80 -10.87 25.77
C ALA A 542 -44.35 -12.09 25.02
N GLY A 543 -44.06 -13.29 25.54
CA GLY A 543 -44.91 -14.48 25.40
C GLY A 543 -44.58 -15.46 24.28
N ALA A 544 -43.77 -16.48 24.59
CA ALA A 544 -43.89 -17.79 23.98
C ALA A 544 -43.42 -18.87 24.97
N ASP A 545 -44.32 -19.15 25.92
CA ASP A 545 -44.33 -20.39 26.69
C ASP A 545 -45.60 -21.13 26.24
N ARG A 546 -45.46 -22.19 25.44
CA ARG A 546 -46.41 -23.32 25.28
C ARG A 546 -45.97 -24.29 24.17
N ALA A 547 -45.97 -25.57 24.57
CA ALA A 547 -45.86 -26.84 23.83
C ALA A 547 -44.44 -27.34 23.53
#